data_AF-A0A2H8TQC8-F1
#
_entry.id   AF-A0A2H8TQC8-F1
#
_cell.length_a   1.000
_cell.length_b   1.000
_cell.length_c   1.000
_cell.angle_alpha   90.00
_cell.angle_beta   90.00
_cell.angle_gamma   90.00
#
_symmetry.space_group_name_H-M   'P 1'
#
loop_
_entity.id
_entity.type
_entity.pdbx_description
1 polymer ?
#
loop_
_entity_poly.entity_id
_entity_poly.type
_entity_poly.pdbx_seq_one_letter_code
_entity_poly.pdbx_strand_id
1 'polypeptide(L)'
;CSVKCYIRLDCGHACERNCHKNDDPDHEKYNCLKPCENINKKCSLNHKCQKMCYEDCALCTVKVKKTLPCGHIKNNVPCGLKCSEIKCNLPCTRSLKCDHKCLAKCYEPCKPCEHLVQKVIPDCGHSITIKCKTLPERKHCTKKCDRILKCEHLCKNLCAKKCTHKECKEIILQKISKLACGHNKVWV
;
A
#
# COMPACT_ATOMS: atom_id res chain seq x y z
N CYS A 1 25.11 -42.34 42.63
CA CYS A 1 25.25 -41.70 43.97
C CYS A 1 23.99 -40.89 44.26
N SER A 2 23.41 -40.98 45.47
CA SER A 2 22.12 -40.30 45.81
C SER A 2 22.30 -38.91 46.42
N VAL A 3 23.53 -38.48 46.64
CA VAL A 3 23.86 -37.15 47.17
C VAL A 3 23.68 -36.09 46.08
N LYS A 4 23.18 -34.90 46.42
CA LYS A 4 23.07 -33.78 45.48
C LYS A 4 24.45 -33.32 44.99
N CYS A 5 24.52 -32.88 43.72
CA CYS A 5 25.71 -32.21 43.22
C CYS A 5 25.87 -30.85 43.94
N TYR A 6 27.08 -30.55 44.44
CA TYR A 6 27.36 -29.31 45.16
C TYR A 6 27.94 -28.20 44.26
N ILE A 7 28.14 -28.50 42.98
CA ILE A 7 28.75 -27.57 42.02
C ILE A 7 27.75 -26.46 41.64
N ARG A 8 28.24 -25.22 41.61
CA ARG A 8 27.53 -24.07 41.03
C ARG A 8 28.01 -23.87 39.60
N LEU A 9 27.06 -23.70 38.69
CA LEU A 9 27.31 -23.43 37.28
C LEU A 9 27.83 -22.00 37.05
N ASP A 10 28.35 -21.74 35.86
CA ASP A 10 28.81 -20.41 35.43
C ASP A 10 27.70 -19.34 35.49
N CYS A 11 26.43 -19.76 35.34
CA CYS A 11 25.28 -18.87 35.50
C CYS A 11 24.97 -18.54 36.98
N GLY A 12 25.75 -19.05 37.94
CA GLY A 12 25.60 -18.84 39.38
C GLY A 12 24.62 -19.81 40.08
N HIS A 13 23.82 -20.55 39.31
CA HIS A 13 22.83 -21.50 39.86
C HIS A 13 23.48 -22.82 40.30
N ALA A 14 22.96 -23.40 41.39
CA ALA A 14 23.34 -24.74 41.83
C ALA A 14 22.80 -25.83 40.90
N CYS A 15 23.59 -26.87 40.64
CA CYS A 15 23.17 -28.06 39.89
C CYS A 15 22.07 -28.83 40.64
N GLU A 16 21.00 -29.22 39.93
CA GLU A 16 19.85 -29.91 40.54
C GLU A 16 19.97 -31.45 40.49
N ARG A 17 20.93 -31.96 39.70
CA ARG A 17 21.20 -33.40 39.58
C ARG A 17 21.86 -33.94 40.85
N ASN A 18 21.72 -35.24 41.05
CA ASN A 18 22.54 -35.96 42.03
C ASN A 18 23.96 -36.14 41.48
N CYS A 19 24.93 -36.41 42.34
CA CYS A 19 26.34 -36.55 42.00
C CYS A 19 26.55 -37.42 40.75
N HIS A 20 27.08 -36.80 39.71
CA HIS A 20 27.24 -37.33 38.35
C HIS A 20 28.67 -37.14 37.82
N LYS A 21 29.66 -37.20 38.73
CA LYS A 21 31.09 -36.97 38.43
C LYS A 21 31.63 -37.86 37.29
N ASN A 22 31.05 -39.03 37.06
CA ASN A 22 31.47 -39.96 36.02
C ASN A 22 30.77 -39.72 34.67
N ASP A 23 29.61 -39.05 34.65
CA ASP A 23 28.81 -38.85 33.43
C ASP A 23 29.08 -37.49 32.77
N ASP A 24 29.18 -36.45 33.58
CA ASP A 24 29.36 -35.06 33.14
C ASP A 24 30.01 -34.24 34.27
N PRO A 25 31.30 -34.47 34.59
CA PRO A 25 31.98 -33.80 35.70
C PRO A 25 31.98 -32.28 35.54
N ASP A 26 32.21 -31.80 34.32
CA ASP A 26 32.37 -30.38 34.00
C ASP A 26 31.06 -29.69 33.60
N HIS A 27 29.92 -30.41 33.65
CA HIS A 27 28.60 -29.87 33.33
C HIS A 27 28.47 -29.31 31.90
N GLU A 28 29.27 -29.81 30.95
CA GLU A 28 29.25 -29.36 29.55
C GLU A 28 27.93 -29.68 28.85
N LYS A 29 27.26 -30.76 29.28
CA LYS A 29 25.98 -31.21 28.72
C LYS A 29 24.77 -30.81 29.57
N TYR A 30 25.00 -30.26 30.76
CA TYR A 30 23.94 -29.92 31.69
C TYR A 30 23.37 -28.52 31.42
N ASN A 31 22.08 -28.47 31.06
CA ASN A 31 21.37 -27.22 30.85
C ASN A 31 20.67 -26.73 32.13
N CYS A 32 21.02 -25.53 32.59
CA CYS A 32 20.36 -24.91 33.73
C CYS A 32 18.94 -24.43 33.37
N LEU A 33 17.92 -25.12 33.88
CA LEU A 33 16.51 -24.81 33.63
C LEU A 33 15.94 -23.71 34.55
N LYS A 34 16.76 -23.08 35.39
CA LYS A 34 16.31 -21.96 36.23
C LYS A 34 16.08 -20.70 35.40
N PRO A 35 15.14 -19.83 35.82
CA PRO A 35 14.91 -18.57 35.13
C PRO A 35 16.18 -17.72 35.14
N CYS A 36 16.49 -17.10 34.00
CA CYS A 36 17.68 -16.28 33.89
C CYS A 36 17.52 -14.98 34.69
N GLU A 37 18.48 -14.68 35.57
CA GLU A 37 18.52 -13.42 36.31
C GLU A 37 19.29 -12.31 35.58
N ASN A 38 19.95 -12.64 34.47
CA ASN A 38 20.75 -11.69 33.70
C ASN A 38 19.89 -10.67 32.95
N ILE A 39 20.52 -9.54 32.63
CA ILE A 39 19.97 -8.52 31.73
C ILE A 39 20.29 -8.91 30.27
N ASN A 40 19.36 -8.65 29.35
CA ASN A 40 19.59 -8.90 27.93
C ASN A 40 20.75 -8.03 27.40
N LYS A 41 21.86 -8.66 26.96
CA LYS A 41 23.12 -7.97 26.59
C LYS A 41 22.96 -6.90 25.50
N LYS A 42 22.00 -7.05 24.58
CA LYS A 42 21.76 -6.10 23.48
C LYS A 42 20.53 -5.21 23.72
N CYS A 43 20.08 -5.07 24.97
CA CYS A 43 18.92 -4.26 25.31
C CYS A 43 19.35 -2.95 25.97
N SER A 44 19.20 -1.82 25.26
CA SER A 44 19.50 -0.48 25.80
C SER A 44 18.61 -0.06 26.97
N LEU A 45 17.50 -0.77 27.20
CA LEU A 45 16.55 -0.51 28.30
C LEU A 45 16.77 -1.43 29.50
N ASN A 46 17.86 -2.22 29.52
CA ASN A 46 18.25 -3.09 30.63
C ASN A 46 17.15 -4.06 31.09
N HIS A 47 16.33 -4.58 30.16
CA HIS A 47 15.29 -5.55 30.51
C HIS A 47 15.88 -6.88 30.99
N LYS A 48 15.35 -7.38 32.12
CA LYS A 48 15.62 -8.73 32.63
C LYS A 48 15.31 -9.78 31.56
N CYS A 49 16.17 -10.78 31.44
CA CYS A 49 15.92 -11.91 30.56
C CYS A 49 14.68 -12.68 31.04
N GLN A 50 13.80 -13.03 30.10
CA GLN A 50 12.59 -13.82 30.38
C GLN A 50 12.75 -15.29 29.98
N LYS A 51 13.97 -15.69 29.59
CA LYS A 51 14.32 -17.04 29.15
C LYS A 51 14.96 -17.85 30.28
N MET A 52 15.16 -19.14 30.06
CA MET A 52 15.93 -19.99 30.96
C MET A 52 17.43 -19.72 30.85
N CYS A 53 18.19 -20.05 31.90
CA CYS A 53 19.64 -19.76 31.95
C CYS A 53 20.46 -20.41 30.83
N TYR A 54 20.04 -21.57 30.34
CA TYR A 54 20.70 -22.23 29.20
C TYR A 54 20.43 -21.53 27.85
N GLU A 55 19.42 -20.65 27.78
CA GLU A 55 19.05 -19.97 26.54
C GLU A 55 19.85 -18.69 26.32
N ASP A 56 20.19 -18.42 25.06
CA ASP A 56 20.91 -17.20 24.68
C ASP A 56 20.08 -15.92 24.95
N CYS A 57 20.68 -15.02 25.73
CA CYS A 57 20.10 -13.76 26.19
C CYS A 57 20.40 -12.57 25.26
N ALA A 58 20.79 -12.79 24.00
CA ALA A 58 21.17 -11.70 23.10
C ALA A 58 19.97 -10.89 22.61
N LEU A 59 18.80 -11.51 22.41
CA LEU A 59 17.61 -10.82 21.88
C LEU A 59 16.55 -10.62 22.97
N CYS A 60 16.29 -9.35 23.28
CA CYS A 60 15.25 -8.98 24.23
C CYS A 60 13.85 -9.18 23.63
N THR A 61 13.05 -10.04 24.25
CA THR A 61 11.68 -10.37 23.84
C THR A 61 10.62 -9.49 24.52
N VAL A 62 11.00 -8.62 25.45
CA VAL A 62 10.08 -7.71 26.15
C VAL A 62 9.37 -6.81 25.13
N LYS A 63 8.05 -6.76 25.24
CA LYS A 63 7.16 -6.00 24.35
C LYS A 63 7.20 -4.52 24.72
N VAL A 64 7.63 -3.68 23.78
CA VAL A 64 7.71 -2.22 23.95
C VAL A 64 7.00 -1.50 22.80
N LYS A 65 6.78 -0.19 22.98
CA LYS A 65 6.34 0.72 21.91
C LYS A 65 7.57 1.22 21.15
N LYS A 66 7.55 1.19 19.82
CA LYS A 66 8.64 1.70 18.97
C LYS A 66 8.10 2.65 17.90
N THR A 67 8.82 3.74 17.68
CA THR A 67 8.62 4.62 16.53
C THR A 67 9.45 4.11 15.36
N LEU A 68 8.79 3.83 14.25
CA LEU A 68 9.41 3.35 13.02
C LEU A 68 10.04 4.50 12.22
N PRO A 69 10.95 4.22 11.27
CA PRO A 69 11.58 5.26 10.45
C PRO A 69 10.57 6.09 9.64
N CYS A 70 9.39 5.53 9.37
CA CYS A 70 8.28 6.25 8.74
C CYS A 70 7.49 7.18 9.69
N GLY A 71 7.94 7.36 10.94
CA GLY A 71 7.28 8.18 11.96
C GLY A 71 6.12 7.50 12.70
N HIS A 72 5.66 6.35 12.20
CA HIS A 72 4.56 5.61 12.81
C HIS A 72 4.97 4.87 14.10
N ILE A 73 4.08 4.88 15.09
CA ILE A 73 4.28 4.16 16.36
C ILE A 73 3.65 2.76 16.26
N LYS A 74 4.43 1.73 16.56
CA LYS A 74 3.97 0.34 16.68
C LYS A 74 4.09 -0.12 18.13
N ASN A 75 2.98 -0.64 18.67
CA ASN A 75 2.92 -1.22 20.01
C ASN A 75 3.28 -2.71 19.97
N ASN A 76 3.61 -3.27 21.13
CA ASN A 76 3.84 -4.71 21.33
C ASN A 76 4.95 -5.31 20.45
N VAL A 77 6.03 -4.55 20.24
CA VAL A 77 7.19 -5.00 19.44
C VAL A 77 8.28 -5.52 20.39
N PRO A 78 8.93 -6.66 20.09
CA PRO A 78 10.09 -7.12 20.86
C PRO A 78 11.20 -6.05 20.88
N CYS A 79 11.71 -5.72 22.07
CA CYS A 79 12.72 -4.68 22.25
C CYS A 79 14.00 -4.96 21.44
N GLY A 80 14.40 -6.22 21.28
CA GLY A 80 15.57 -6.62 20.50
C GLY A 80 15.39 -6.53 18.98
N LEU A 81 14.15 -6.40 18.48
CA LEU A 81 13.89 -6.34 17.03
C LEU A 81 14.21 -4.95 16.47
N LYS A 82 15.01 -4.88 15.40
CA LYS A 82 15.36 -3.59 14.78
C LYS A 82 14.17 -2.96 14.08
N CYS A 83 14.06 -1.63 14.09
CA CYS A 83 12.93 -0.93 13.46
C CYS A 83 12.82 -1.19 11.96
N SER A 84 13.96 -1.42 11.26
CA SER A 84 14.00 -1.71 9.83
C SER A 84 13.38 -3.06 9.44
N GLU A 85 13.33 -4.02 10.37
CA GLU A 85 12.74 -5.35 10.14
C GLU A 85 11.21 -5.33 10.33
N ILE A 86 10.67 -4.22 10.84
CA ILE A 86 9.27 -4.11 11.20
C ILE A 86 8.48 -3.53 10.03
N LYS A 87 7.61 -4.36 9.44
CA LYS A 87 6.62 -3.89 8.47
C LYS A 87 5.57 -2.99 9.15
N CYS A 88 5.43 -1.78 8.62
CA CYS A 88 4.43 -0.79 9.05
C CYS A 88 3.13 -0.94 8.24
N ASN A 89 2.12 -1.57 8.84
CA ASN A 89 0.81 -1.80 8.21
C ASN A 89 -0.14 -0.60 8.27
N LEU A 90 0.29 0.51 8.86
CA LEU A 90 -0.54 1.72 8.92
C LEU A 90 -0.68 2.36 7.54
N PRO A 91 -1.75 3.17 7.32
CA PRO A 91 -1.90 3.94 6.10
C PRO A 91 -0.67 4.80 5.82
N CYS A 92 -0.30 4.92 4.55
CA CYS A 92 0.81 5.77 4.19
C CYS A 92 0.45 7.25 4.36
N THR A 93 1.29 8.01 5.04
CA THR A 93 1.12 9.46 5.27
C THR A 93 1.80 10.32 4.20
N ARG A 94 2.46 9.72 3.22
CA ARG A 94 3.19 10.42 2.14
C ARG A 94 2.20 11.06 1.16
N SER A 95 2.47 12.30 0.77
CA SER A 95 1.78 12.99 -0.33
C SER A 95 2.43 12.63 -1.68
N LEU A 96 1.61 12.41 -2.71
CA LEU A 96 2.05 12.19 -4.09
C LEU A 96 2.33 13.54 -4.78
N LYS A 97 2.95 13.51 -5.97
CA LYS A 97 3.23 14.73 -6.77
C LYS A 97 1.99 15.55 -7.13
N CYS A 98 0.81 14.96 -7.05
CA CYS A 98 -0.47 15.60 -7.30
C CYS A 98 -1.19 16.01 -6.00
N ASP A 99 -0.45 16.17 -4.90
CA ASP A 99 -0.88 16.55 -3.54
C ASP A 99 -1.89 15.62 -2.84
N HIS A 100 -2.40 14.60 -3.54
CA HIS A 100 -3.20 13.53 -2.94
C HIS A 100 -2.37 12.64 -2.01
N LYS A 101 -2.99 12.18 -0.92
CA LYS A 101 -2.40 11.21 0.00
C LYS A 101 -2.26 9.84 -0.66
N CYS A 102 -1.19 9.13 -0.33
CA CYS A 102 -1.03 7.75 -0.77
C CYS A 102 -2.07 6.83 -0.11
N LEU A 103 -2.72 5.99 -0.90
CA LEU A 103 -3.72 5.01 -0.42
C LEU A 103 -3.11 3.65 -0.06
N ALA A 104 -1.81 3.45 -0.29
CA ALA A 104 -1.13 2.20 0.02
C ALA A 104 -0.75 2.10 1.50
N LYS A 105 -0.33 0.91 1.95
CA LYS A 105 0.24 0.74 3.29
C LYS A 105 1.64 1.36 3.35
N CYS A 106 2.07 1.76 4.54
CA CYS A 106 3.33 2.48 4.70
C CYS A 106 4.57 1.66 4.31
N TYR A 107 4.57 0.33 4.49
CA TYR A 107 5.67 -0.53 4.03
C TYR A 107 5.72 -0.70 2.51
N GLU A 108 4.64 -0.36 1.80
CA GLU A 108 4.56 -0.52 0.35
C GLU A 108 5.10 0.73 -0.36
N PRO A 109 5.68 0.57 -1.57
CA PRO A 109 5.99 1.73 -2.41
C PRO A 109 4.71 2.48 -2.79
N CYS A 110 4.78 3.81 -2.83
CA CYS A 110 3.66 4.64 -3.29
C CYS A 110 3.32 4.30 -4.74
N LYS A 111 2.08 3.91 -4.98
CA LYS A 111 1.54 3.75 -6.33
C LYS A 111 1.07 5.11 -6.88
N PRO A 112 0.96 5.24 -8.21
CA PRO A 112 0.40 6.44 -8.83
C PRO A 112 -1.00 6.74 -8.30
N CYS A 113 -1.36 8.02 -8.25
CA CYS A 113 -2.65 8.45 -7.72
C CYS A 113 -3.82 7.85 -8.52
N GLU A 114 -4.74 7.23 -7.79
CA GLU A 114 -5.98 6.66 -8.34
C GLU A 114 -7.22 7.47 -7.97
N HIS A 115 -7.06 8.62 -7.30
CA HIS A 115 -8.17 9.52 -7.02
C HIS A 115 -8.84 9.97 -8.33
N LEU A 116 -10.17 9.91 -8.33
CA LEU A 116 -10.99 10.47 -9.39
C LEU A 116 -11.13 11.97 -9.16
N VAL A 117 -10.79 12.76 -10.17
CA VAL A 117 -10.86 14.23 -10.15
C VAL A 117 -11.64 14.72 -11.35
N GLN A 118 -12.32 15.84 -11.21
CA GLN A 118 -12.94 16.52 -12.34
C GLN A 118 -11.87 17.26 -13.15
N LYS A 119 -11.81 17.00 -14.45
CA LYS A 119 -10.94 17.69 -15.40
C LYS A 119 -11.73 18.15 -16.61
N VAL A 120 -11.32 19.25 -17.21
CA VAL A 120 -11.84 19.74 -18.49
C VAL A 120 -10.99 19.18 -19.62
N ILE A 121 -11.61 18.64 -20.66
CA ILE A 121 -10.92 18.21 -21.88
C ILE A 121 -10.62 19.45 -22.74
N PRO A 122 -9.34 19.80 -22.99
CA PRO A 122 -9.00 21.02 -23.75
C PRO A 122 -9.59 21.05 -25.16
N ASP A 123 -9.71 19.90 -25.81
CA ASP A 123 -10.18 19.77 -27.19
C ASP A 123 -11.70 20.02 -27.37
N CYS A 124 -12.50 19.88 -26.31
CA CYS A 124 -13.96 20.06 -26.39
C CYS A 124 -14.57 20.93 -25.28
N GLY A 125 -13.80 21.34 -24.27
CA GLY A 125 -14.28 22.15 -23.14
C GLY A 125 -15.20 21.41 -22.15
N HIS A 126 -15.44 20.11 -22.33
CA HIS A 126 -16.33 19.35 -21.45
C HIS A 126 -15.59 18.84 -20.20
N SER A 127 -16.23 18.97 -19.04
CA SER A 127 -15.75 18.40 -17.77
C SER A 127 -16.10 16.91 -17.64
N ILE A 128 -15.12 16.10 -17.26
CA ILE A 128 -15.25 14.66 -17.00
C ILE A 128 -14.59 14.29 -15.67
N THR A 129 -15.05 13.20 -15.06
CA THR A 129 -14.42 12.62 -13.86
C THR A 129 -13.48 11.49 -14.29
N ILE A 130 -12.17 11.65 -14.07
CA ILE A 130 -11.15 10.69 -14.49
C ILE A 130 -10.03 10.58 -13.44
N LYS A 131 -9.24 9.50 -13.47
CA LYS A 131 -8.09 9.32 -12.56
C LYS A 131 -7.13 10.52 -12.67
N CYS A 132 -6.62 10.99 -11.53
CA CYS A 132 -5.77 12.18 -11.42
C CYS A 132 -4.55 12.14 -12.35
N LYS A 133 -3.90 10.98 -12.51
CA LYS A 133 -2.75 10.82 -13.41
C LYS A 133 -3.10 10.78 -14.90
N THR A 134 -4.36 10.53 -15.24
CA THR A 134 -4.77 10.33 -16.64
C THR A 134 -5.01 11.69 -17.30
N LEU A 135 -4.50 11.85 -18.52
CA LEU A 135 -4.73 13.04 -19.33
C LEU A 135 -6.16 13.02 -19.89
N PRO A 136 -6.91 14.13 -19.78
CA PRO A 136 -8.25 14.22 -20.35
C PRO A 136 -8.15 14.35 -21.87
N GLU A 137 -8.68 13.36 -22.59
CA GLU A 137 -8.68 13.27 -24.06
C GLU A 137 -10.12 13.17 -24.55
N ARG A 138 -10.40 13.58 -25.79
CA ARG A 138 -11.75 13.55 -26.37
C ARG A 138 -12.40 12.16 -26.29
N LYS A 139 -11.62 11.07 -26.44
CA LYS A 139 -12.11 9.69 -26.33
C LYS A 139 -12.75 9.36 -24.97
N HIS A 140 -12.39 10.12 -23.93
CA HIS A 140 -12.95 10.00 -22.59
C HIS A 140 -14.21 10.85 -22.37
N CYS A 141 -14.65 11.63 -23.37
CA CYS A 141 -15.81 12.50 -23.24
C CYS A 141 -17.12 11.70 -23.31
N THR A 142 -17.93 11.81 -22.26
CA THR A 142 -19.26 11.19 -22.17
C THR A 142 -20.40 12.18 -22.40
N LYS A 143 -20.10 13.47 -22.64
CA LYS A 143 -21.11 14.48 -22.94
C LYS A 143 -21.60 14.39 -24.39
N LYS A 144 -22.79 14.93 -24.64
CA LYS A 144 -23.33 15.13 -26.00
C LYS A 144 -22.41 16.06 -26.80
N CYS A 145 -22.35 15.86 -28.11
CA CYS A 145 -21.53 16.70 -28.97
C CYS A 145 -22.30 18.00 -29.31
N ASP A 146 -21.63 19.13 -29.18
CA ASP A 146 -22.21 20.45 -29.48
C ASP A 146 -21.79 20.97 -30.87
N ARG A 147 -21.19 20.11 -31.71
CA ARG A 147 -20.70 20.48 -33.05
C ARG A 147 -21.81 20.45 -34.09
N ILE A 148 -21.74 21.38 -35.04
CA ILE A 148 -22.58 21.41 -36.23
C ILE A 148 -21.88 20.62 -37.35
N LEU A 149 -22.63 19.73 -38.02
CA LEU A 149 -22.17 18.91 -39.14
C LEU A 149 -22.18 19.70 -40.45
N LYS A 150 -21.59 19.15 -41.53
CA LYS A 150 -21.63 19.77 -42.86
C LYS A 150 -23.06 19.95 -43.43
N CYS A 151 -24.05 19.23 -42.92
CA CYS A 151 -25.48 19.39 -43.24
C CYS A 151 -26.14 20.54 -42.46
N GLU A 152 -25.38 21.33 -41.71
CA GLU A 152 -25.88 22.38 -40.82
C GLU A 152 -26.69 21.86 -39.61
N HIS A 153 -26.76 20.54 -39.41
CA HIS A 153 -27.44 19.93 -38.26
C HIS A 153 -26.50 19.70 -37.05
N LEU A 154 -27.04 19.79 -35.84
CA LEU A 154 -26.32 19.47 -34.60
C LEU A 154 -26.00 17.97 -34.52
N CYS A 155 -24.76 17.65 -34.16
CA CYS A 155 -24.34 16.27 -33.97
C CYS A 155 -25.06 15.63 -32.76
N LYS A 156 -25.92 14.63 -33.01
CA LYS A 156 -26.64 13.91 -31.94
C LYS A 156 -25.81 12.85 -31.21
N ASN A 157 -24.56 12.63 -31.63
CA ASN A 157 -23.67 11.62 -31.05
C ASN A 157 -22.94 12.14 -29.79
N LEU A 158 -22.31 11.22 -29.05
CA LEU A 158 -21.39 11.56 -27.97
C LEU A 158 -20.15 12.27 -28.52
N CYS A 159 -19.62 13.21 -27.75
CA CYS A 159 -18.46 14.03 -28.14
C CYS A 159 -17.19 13.21 -28.38
N ALA A 160 -17.07 12.03 -27.75
CA ALA A 160 -16.00 11.06 -28.01
C ALA A 160 -16.07 10.40 -29.39
N LYS A 161 -17.26 10.29 -30.01
CA LYS A 161 -17.41 9.70 -31.33
C LYS A 161 -17.03 10.71 -32.42
N LYS A 162 -16.40 10.22 -33.49
CA LYS A 162 -16.15 11.04 -34.68
C LYS A 162 -17.49 11.48 -35.27
N CYS A 163 -17.59 12.77 -35.61
CA CYS A 163 -18.79 13.33 -36.20
C CYS A 163 -18.83 12.97 -37.68
N THR A 164 -19.83 12.21 -38.11
CA THR A 164 -20.05 11.88 -39.53
C THR A 164 -21.40 12.41 -40.00
N HIS A 165 -21.45 12.99 -41.20
CA HIS A 165 -22.70 13.48 -41.80
C HIS A 165 -23.59 12.34 -42.27
N LYS A 166 -23.02 11.18 -42.63
CA LYS A 166 -23.77 10.05 -43.20
C LYS A 166 -24.79 9.45 -42.22
N GLU A 167 -24.58 9.64 -40.92
CA GLU A 167 -25.49 9.19 -39.86
C GLU A 167 -26.57 10.23 -39.52
N CYS A 168 -26.54 11.40 -40.16
CA CYS A 168 -27.55 12.44 -39.98
C CYS A 168 -28.81 12.08 -40.76
N LYS A 169 -29.90 11.76 -40.05
CA LYS A 169 -31.22 11.44 -40.62
C LYS A 169 -32.13 12.68 -40.79
N GLU A 170 -31.61 13.85 -40.48
CA GLU A 170 -32.34 15.11 -40.65
C GLU A 170 -32.39 15.49 -42.13
N ILE A 171 -33.58 15.88 -42.57
CA ILE A 171 -33.90 16.25 -43.96
C ILE A 171 -33.18 17.56 -44.28
N ILE A 172 -32.45 17.62 -45.39
CA ILE A 172 -31.81 18.84 -45.88
C ILE A 172 -32.67 19.48 -46.98
N LEU A 173 -32.67 20.82 -47.01
CA LEU A 173 -33.40 21.58 -48.02
C LEU A 173 -32.52 21.70 -49.27
N GLN A 174 -32.76 20.85 -50.27
CA GLN A 174 -31.96 20.85 -51.50
C GLN A 174 -32.41 22.04 -52.38
N LYS A 175 -31.61 23.12 -52.40
CA LYS A 175 -31.95 24.39 -53.07
C LYS A 175 -31.78 24.36 -54.60
N ILE A 176 -31.22 23.30 -55.19
CA ILE A 176 -30.84 23.26 -56.60
C ILE A 176 -31.17 21.89 -57.20
N SER A 177 -32.46 21.60 -57.31
CA SER A 177 -32.92 20.43 -58.06
C SER A 177 -33.93 20.94 -59.09
N LYS A 178 -33.52 21.08 -60.35
CA LYS A 178 -34.41 21.46 -61.45
C LYS A 178 -35.19 20.20 -61.86
N LEU A 179 -36.28 19.90 -61.16
CA LEU A 179 -37.13 18.75 -61.50
C LEU A 179 -37.94 19.05 -62.77
N ALA A 180 -38.16 18.03 -63.59
CA ALA A 180 -38.98 18.12 -64.81
C ALA A 180 -40.42 18.60 -64.54
N CYS A 181 -40.90 18.53 -63.29
CA CYS A 181 -42.23 18.99 -62.87
C CYS A 181 -42.26 20.46 -62.37
N GLY A 182 -41.20 21.25 -62.54
CA GLY A 182 -41.22 22.71 -62.30
C GLY A 182 -41.11 23.16 -60.84
N HIS A 183 -40.97 22.24 -59.88
CA HIS A 183 -40.75 22.60 -58.48
C HIS A 183 -39.24 22.77 -58.17
N ASN A 184 -38.88 23.93 -57.63
CA ASN A 184 -37.50 24.33 -57.35
C ASN A 184 -37.03 24.02 -55.90
N LYS A 185 -37.83 23.31 -55.10
CA LYS A 185 -37.51 22.97 -53.70
C LYS A 185 -37.99 21.57 -53.40
N VAL A 186 -37.08 20.67 -53.02
CA VAL A 186 -37.40 19.31 -52.60
C VAL A 186 -36.76 19.05 -51.23
N TRP A 187 -37.54 18.43 -50.35
CA TRP A 187 -37.13 17.95 -49.04
C TRP A 187 -36.52 16.56 -49.23
N VAL A 188 -35.24 16.36 -48.88
CA VAL A 188 -34.51 15.08 -49.04
C VAL A 188 -33.80 14.67 -47.76
#